data_AF-A0A7K7DMZ7-F1
#
_entry.id   AF-A0A7K7DMZ7-F1
#
_cell.length_a   1.000
_cell.length_b   1.000
_cell.length_c   1.000
_cell.angle_alpha   90.00
_cell.angle_beta   90.00
_cell.angle_gamma   90.00
#
_symmetry.space_group_name_H-M   'P 1'
#
loop_
_entity.id
_entity.type
_entity.pdbx_description
1 polymer ?
#
loop_
_entity_poly.entity_id
_entity_poly.type
_entity_poly.pdbx_seq_one_letter_code
_entity_poly.pdbx_strand_id
1 'polypeptide(L)'
;VSVSRAIKPFAEPGRPPDWFSQKHCASQYSELLETTETPKRKRGEKGEVVETVEDVIVRKLTAERVEELKKIIKETQEKYRYM
;
A
#
# COMPACT_ATOMS: atom_id res chain seq x y z
N VAL A 1 -20.46 -5.83 -5.49
CA VAL A 1 -19.71 -4.57 -5.23
C VAL A 1 -18.36 -4.69 -5.93
N SER A 2 -17.95 -3.73 -6.77
CA SER A 2 -16.61 -3.78 -7.39
C SER A 2 -15.57 -3.16 -6.46
N VAL A 3 -14.35 -3.70 -6.45
CA VAL A 3 -13.22 -3.17 -5.67
C VAL A 3 -13.00 -1.68 -5.95
N SER A 4 -13.06 -1.29 -7.23
CA SER A 4 -12.93 0.11 -7.66
C SER A 4 -13.96 1.06 -7.01
N ARG A 5 -15.21 0.63 -6.83
CA ARG A 5 -16.25 1.46 -6.19
C ARG A 5 -16.02 1.59 -4.69
N ALA A 6 -15.49 0.56 -4.05
CA ALA A 6 -15.20 0.57 -2.62
C ALA A 6 -14.00 1.48 -2.26
N ILE A 7 -13.00 1.55 -3.13
CA ILE A 7 -11.78 2.32 -2.87
C ILE A 7 -11.83 3.78 -3.33
N LYS A 8 -12.71 4.12 -4.28
CA LYS A 8 -12.83 5.48 -4.84
C LYS A 8 -13.07 6.59 -3.79
N PRO A 9 -13.84 6.37 -2.70
CA PRO A 9 -14.00 7.37 -1.64
C PRO A 9 -12.70 7.73 -0.90
N PHE A 10 -11.68 6.88 -0.95
CA PHE A 10 -10.38 7.10 -0.30
C PHE A 10 -9.33 7.63 -1.28
N ALA A 11 -9.73 8.01 -2.50
CA ALA A 11 -8.82 8.52 -3.50
C ALA A 11 -8.38 9.94 -3.17
N GLU A 12 -7.08 10.21 -3.30
CA GLU A 12 -6.55 11.57 -3.23
C GLU A 12 -7.19 12.48 -4.31
N PRO A 13 -7.41 13.78 -4.01
CA PRO A 13 -7.89 14.73 -5.00
C PRO A 13 -6.99 14.78 -6.24
N GLY A 14 -7.58 14.98 -7.42
CA GLY A 14 -6.84 15.14 -8.68
C GLY A 14 -6.47 13.85 -9.41
N ARG A 15 -6.84 12.67 -8.90
CA ARG A 15 -6.66 11.40 -9.65
C ARG A 15 -7.57 11.35 -10.89
N PRO A 16 -7.09 10.79 -12.02
CA PRO A 16 -7.88 10.69 -13.23
C PRO A 16 -9.07 9.73 -13.07
N PRO A 17 -10.14 9.88 -13.86
CA PRO A 17 -11.37 9.09 -13.71
C PRO A 17 -11.19 7.58 -13.86
N ASP A 18 -10.19 7.17 -14.64
CA ASP A 18 -9.84 5.79 -14.97
C ASP A 18 -8.71 5.23 -14.10
N TRP A 19 -8.31 5.95 -13.06
CA TRP A 19 -7.27 5.51 -12.12
C TRP A 19 -7.53 4.12 -11.54
N PHE A 20 -8.81 3.81 -11.25
CA PHE A 20 -9.26 2.52 -10.73
C PHE A 20 -9.83 1.60 -11.82
N SER A 21 -9.52 1.85 -13.10
CA SER A 21 -9.83 0.91 -14.17
C SER A 21 -9.04 -0.39 -13.97
N GLN A 22 -9.57 -1.51 -14.45
CA GLN A 22 -8.89 -2.80 -14.35
C GLN A 22 -7.47 -2.75 -14.95
N LYS A 23 -7.32 -2.07 -16.09
CA LYS A 23 -6.01 -1.88 -16.76
C LYS A 23 -5.02 -1.14 -15.87
N HIS A 24 -5.42 -0.01 -15.28
CA HIS A 24 -4.53 0.78 -14.43
C HIS A 24 -4.24 0.11 -13.09
N CYS A 25 -5.21 -0.59 -12.49
CA CYS A 25 -4.96 -1.38 -11.29
C CYS A 25 -3.97 -2.51 -11.56
N ALA A 26 -4.10 -3.23 -12.68
CA ALA A 26 -3.18 -4.28 -13.06
C ALA A 26 -1.76 -3.73 -13.27
N SER A 27 -1.63 -2.59 -13.96
CA SER A 27 -0.33 -1.94 -14.17
C SER A 27 0.34 -1.51 -12.86
N GLN A 28 -0.42 -0.86 -11.95
CA GLN A 28 0.09 -0.46 -10.63
C GLN A 28 0.53 -1.68 -9.81
N TYR A 29 -0.21 -2.79 -9.88
CA TYR A 29 0.15 -4.01 -9.17
C TYR A 29 1.40 -4.68 -9.74
N SER A 30 1.52 -4.74 -11.07
CA SER A 30 2.73 -5.24 -11.73
C SER A 30 3.99 -4.46 -11.33
N GLU A 31 3.91 -3.13 -11.29
CA GLU A 31 5.01 -2.28 -10.83
C GLU A 31 5.41 -2.57 -9.37
N LEU A 32 4.43 -2.81 -8.49
CA LEU A 32 4.70 -3.20 -7.10
C LEU A 32 5.43 -4.54 -7.00
N LEU A 33 5.05 -5.52 -7.83
CA LEU A 33 5.71 -6.83 -7.87
C LEU A 33 7.15 -6.72 -8.40
N GLU A 34 7.39 -5.89 -9.40
CA GLU A 34 8.72 -5.71 -10.01
C GLU A 34 9.68 -4.95 -9.10
N THR A 35 9.17 -3.97 -8.35
CA THR A 35 9.97 -3.12 -7.46
C THR A 35 10.15 -3.68 -6.05
N THR A 36 9.38 -4.71 -5.68
CA THR A 36 9.51 -5.36 -4.37
C THR A 36 10.50 -6.51 -4.44
N GLU A 37 11.52 -6.47 -3.58
CA GLU A 37 12.50 -7.54 -3.49
C GLU A 37 11.84 -8.87 -3.10
N THR A 38 12.14 -9.91 -3.87
CA THR A 38 11.65 -11.26 -3.61
C THR A 38 12.35 -11.86 -2.39
N PRO A 39 11.60 -12.32 -1.36
CA PRO A 39 12.21 -13.01 -0.22
C PRO A 39 12.98 -14.25 -0.70
N LYS A 40 14.30 -14.25 -0.50
CA LYS A 40 15.12 -15.42 -0.84
C LYS A 40 14.81 -16.55 0.14
N ARG A 41 14.29 -17.67 -0.36
CA ARG A 41 14.12 -18.90 0.44
C ARG A 41 15.45 -19.31 1.05
N LYS A 42 15.51 -19.43 2.38
CA LYS A 42 16.60 -20.17 3.03
C LYS A 42 16.43 -21.66 2.75
N ARG A 43 17.42 -22.25 2.11
CA ARG A 43 17.48 -23.68 1.78
C ARG A 43 17.69 -24.47 3.08
N GLY A 44 16.63 -24.88 3.78
CA GLY A 44 16.78 -25.72 4.97
C GLY A 44 15.51 -26.09 5.75
N GLU A 45 14.51 -25.21 5.84
CA GLU A 45 13.34 -25.48 6.71
C GLU A 45 12.18 -26.15 5.96
N LYS A 46 12.09 -27.48 6.12
CA LYS A 46 10.90 -28.25 5.72
C LYS A 46 9.74 -27.85 6.64
N GLY A 47 8.84 -27.01 6.14
CA GLY A 47 7.54 -26.72 6.80
C GLY A 47 7.27 -25.24 7.06
N GLU A 48 8.22 -24.34 6.80
CA GLU A 48 8.00 -22.91 6.99
C GLU A 48 7.17 -22.32 5.83
N VAL A 49 6.12 -21.59 6.17
CA VAL A 49 5.39 -20.76 5.21
C VAL A 49 6.31 -19.61 4.82
N VAL A 50 6.90 -19.71 3.64
CA VAL A 50 7.75 -18.66 3.09
C VAL A 50 6.88 -17.44 2.84
N GLU A 51 7.23 -16.32 3.46
CA GLU A 51 6.61 -15.01 3.18
C GLU A 51 6.63 -14.76 1.67
N THR A 52 5.47 -14.48 1.10
CA THR A 52 5.33 -14.19 -0.34
C THR A 52 5.70 -12.74 -0.61
N VAL A 53 5.97 -12.41 -1.89
CA VAL A 53 6.16 -11.01 -2.30
C VAL A 53 4.93 -10.16 -1.98
N GLU A 54 3.74 -10.76 -2.11
CA GLU A 54 2.48 -10.10 -1.81
C GLU A 54 2.39 -9.74 -0.33
N ASP A 55 2.81 -10.64 0.56
CA ASP A 55 2.89 -10.38 2.00
C ASP A 55 3.86 -9.23 2.32
N VAL A 56 5.01 -9.20 1.65
CA VAL A 56 6.00 -8.10 1.80
C VAL A 56 5.41 -6.77 1.35
N ILE A 57 4.74 -6.73 0.19
CA ILE A 57 4.08 -5.53 -0.33
C ILE A 57 3.07 -5.01 0.68
N VAL A 58 2.18 -5.89 1.17
CA VAL A 58 1.14 -5.51 2.14
C VAL A 58 1.75 -4.97 3.42
N ARG A 59 2.76 -5.66 3.98
CA ARG A 59 3.45 -5.21 5.20
C ARG A 59 4.08 -3.83 5.02
N LYS A 60 4.81 -3.62 3.92
CA LYS A 60 5.51 -2.37 3.63
C LYS A 60 4.53 -1.21 3.45
N LEU A 61 3.54 -1.34 2.56
CA LEU A 61 2.57 -0.29 2.29
C LEU A 61 1.72 0.05 3.51
N THR A 62 1.39 -0.96 4.34
CA THR A 62 0.67 -0.74 5.60
C THR A 62 1.52 0.07 6.58
N ALA A 63 2.80 -0.28 6.75
CA ALA A 63 3.71 0.46 7.63
C ALA A 63 3.90 1.91 7.19
N GLU A 64 4.11 2.12 5.88
CA GLU A 64 4.24 3.46 5.28
C GLU A 64 2.99 4.30 5.50
N ARG A 65 1.80 3.73 5.26
CA ARG A 65 0.54 4.45 5.45
C ARG A 65 0.28 4.78 6.92
N VAL A 66 0.60 3.88 7.84
CA VAL A 66 0.48 4.15 9.29
C VAL A 66 1.38 5.31 9.70
N GLU A 67 2.61 5.36 9.21
CA GLU A 67 3.55 6.43 9.54
C GLU A 67 3.12 7.78 8.96
N GLU A 68 2.64 7.78 7.71
CA GLU A 68 2.05 8.96 7.08
C GLU A 68 0.87 9.51 7.90
N LEU A 69 -0.06 8.64 8.32
CA LEU A 69 -1.20 9.04 9.14
C LEU A 69 -0.78 9.60 10.50
N LYS A 70 0.20 8.98 11.17
CA LYS A 70 0.76 9.51 12.43
C LYS A 70 1.35 10.91 12.25
N LYS A 71 2.08 11.14 11.15
CA LYS A 71 2.65 12.44 10.82
C LYS A 71 1.55 13.49 10.62
N ILE A 72 0.52 13.19 9.82
CA ILE A 72 -0.62 14.09 9.59
C ILE A 72 -1.32 14.45 10.91
N ILE A 73 -1.55 13.47 11.78
CA ILE A 73 -2.16 13.70 13.10
C ILE A 73 -1.31 14.65 13.93
N LYS A 74 0.01 14.40 14.00
CA LYS A 74 0.94 15.23 14.76
C LYS A 74 0.99 16.67 14.24
N GLU A 75 1.14 16.85 12.93
CA GLU A 75 1.18 18.18 12.30
C GLU A 75 -0.14 18.94 12.52
N THR A 76 -1.26 18.23 12.43
CA THR A 76 -2.58 18.81 12.73
C THR A 76 -2.66 19.25 14.19
N GLN A 77 -2.27 18.39 15.13
CA GLN A 77 -2.26 18.73 16.56
C GLN A 77 -1.34 19.92 16.87
N GLU A 78 -0.15 19.98 16.28
CA GLU A 78 0.78 21.09 16.45
C GLU A 78 0.20 22.39 15.89
N LYS A 79 -0.39 22.36 14.70
CA LYS A 79 -1.06 23.51 14.09
C LYS A 79 -2.13 24.11 15.00
N TYR A 80 -2.97 23.28 15.61
CA TYR A 80 -4.06 23.73 16.49
C TYR A 80 -3.64 23.97 17.94
N ARG A 81 -2.42 23.56 18.36
CA ARG A 81 -1.90 23.81 19.71
C ARG A 81 -1.53 25.28 19.93
N TYR A 82 -1.17 25.99 18.86
CA TYR A 82 -0.74 27.39 18.89
C TYR A 82 -1.77 28.36 18.31
N MET A 83 -2.97 27.87 17.99
CA MET A 83 -4.15 28.66 17.63
C MET A 83 -5.02 28.86 18.87
#